data_AF-G2G0V7-F1
#
_entry.id   AF-G2G0V7-F1
#
_cell.length_a   1.000
_cell.length_b   1.000
_cell.length_c   1.000
_cell.angle_alpha   90.00
_cell.angle_beta   90.00
_cell.angle_gamma   90.00
#
_symmetry.space_group_name_H-M   'P 1'
#
loop_
_entity.id
_entity.type
_entity.pdbx_description
1 polymer ?
#
loop_
_entity_poly.entity_id
_entity_poly.type
_entity_poly.pdbx_seq_one_letter_code
_entity_poly.pdbx_strand_id
1 'polypeptide(L)' 'METVVVDIDGWDIDKDTTALETLMAEVNYGLSKRTLATGNIAVTFYLDTKLSLRDDDPQIRRRKYTYQAKLFRKG' A
#
# COMPACT_ATOMS: atom_id res chain seq x y z
N MET A 1 10.16 -19.57 0.08
CA MET A 1 9.32 -18.44 0.55
C MET A 1 10.20 -17.22 0.55
N GLU A 2 9.75 -16.14 -0.07
CA GLU A 2 10.49 -14.88 -0.20
C GLU A 2 9.66 -13.78 0.45
N THR A 3 10.31 -12.82 1.10
CA THR A 3 9.65 -11.62 1.62
C THR A 3 10.02 -10.45 0.73
N VAL A 4 9.02 -9.76 0.19
CA VAL A 4 9.19 -8.55 -0.60
C VAL A 4 8.50 -7.37 0.09
N VAL A 5 8.99 -6.17 -0.16
CA VAL A 5 8.37 -4.93 0.32
C VAL A 5 7.58 -4.31 -0.82
N VAL A 6 6.34 -3.91 -0.54
CA VAL A 6 5.47 -3.22 -1.48
C VAL A 6 5.09 -1.88 -0.89
N ASP A 7 5.50 -0.81 -1.57
CA ASP A 7 5.15 0.55 -1.22
C ASP A 7 4.00 1.04 -2.11
N ILE A 8 2.98 1.60 -1.49
CA ILE A 8 1.87 2.27 -2.18
C ILE A 8 1.85 3.73 -1.73
N ASP A 9 2.03 4.61 -2.70
CA ASP A 9 1.98 6.05 -2.53
C ASP A 9 0.69 6.62 -3.14
N GLY A 10 -0.15 7.20 -2.31
CA GLY A 10 -1.28 8.03 -2.72
C GLY A 10 -0.94 9.50 -2.52
N TRP A 11 -1.34 10.36 -3.45
CA TRP A 11 -1.12 11.79 -3.33
C TRP A 11 -2.26 12.58 -3.98
N ASP A 12 -2.47 13.80 -3.47
CA ASP A 12 -3.45 14.74 -4.00
C ASP A 12 -2.96 16.19 -3.77
N ILE A 13 -3.40 17.11 -4.63
CA ILE A 13 -3.18 18.56 -4.55
C ILE A 13 -4.33 19.29 -3.85
N ASP A 14 -5.48 18.64 -3.63
CA ASP A 14 -6.56 19.23 -2.82
C ASP A 14 -6.09 19.43 -1.37
N LYS A 15 -6.53 20.52 -0.73
CA LYS A 15 -6.30 20.76 0.70
C LYS A 15 -7.18 19.86 1.56
N ASP A 16 -8.37 19.51 1.08
CA ASP A 16 -9.22 18.51 1.73
C ASP A 16 -8.69 17.11 1.41
N THR A 17 -8.13 16.44 2.41
CA THR A 17 -7.55 15.11 2.24
C THR A 17 -8.59 14.00 2.33
N THR A 18 -9.89 14.29 2.49
CA THR A 18 -10.93 13.26 2.72
C THR A 18 -10.94 12.20 1.63
N ALA A 19 -10.83 12.59 0.36
CA ALA A 19 -10.78 11.66 -0.76
C ALA A 19 -9.51 10.80 -0.74
N LEU A 20 -8.35 11.41 -0.47
CA LEU A 20 -7.07 10.71 -0.35
C LEU A 20 -7.07 9.72 0.81
N GLU A 21 -7.55 10.11 1.99
CA GLU A 21 -7.63 9.22 3.16
C GLU A 21 -8.60 8.05 2.89
N THR A 22 -9.73 8.33 2.22
CA THR A 22 -10.70 7.31 1.82
C THR A 22 -10.07 6.31 0.84
N LEU A 23 -9.39 6.80 -0.20
CA LEU A 23 -8.69 5.96 -1.18
C LEU A 23 -7.67 5.05 -0.49
N MET A 24 -6.84 5.62 0.39
CA MET A 24 -5.81 4.85 1.08
C MET A 24 -6.42 3.85 2.08
N ALA A 25 -7.54 4.18 2.71
CA ALA A 25 -8.29 3.24 3.54
C ALA A 25 -8.81 2.05 2.73
N GLU A 26 -9.39 2.29 1.55
CA GLU A 26 -9.86 1.25 0.63
C GLU A 26 -8.73 0.36 0.11
N VAL A 27 -7.59 0.95 -0.28
CA VAL A 27 -6.37 0.20 -0.63
C VAL A 27 -5.99 -0.76 0.50
N ASN A 28 -5.95 -0.25 1.74
CA ASN A 28 -5.58 -1.07 2.88
C ASN A 28 -6.62 -2.16 3.19
N TYR A 29 -7.91 -1.88 3.03
CA TYR A 29 -8.97 -2.87 3.16
C TYR A 29 -8.84 -3.99 2.13
N GLY A 30 -8.50 -3.64 0.88
CA GLY A 30 -8.33 -4.58 -0.23
C GLY A 30 -7.05 -5.42 -0.18
N LEU A 31 -5.99 -4.94 0.48
CA LEU A 31 -4.68 -5.62 0.50
C LEU A 31 -4.32 -6.25 1.84
N SER A 32 -4.60 -5.59 2.97
CA SER A 32 -4.06 -6.02 4.26
C SER A 32 -4.61 -7.39 4.66
N LYS A 33 -3.70 -8.32 4.95
CA LYS A 33 -3.94 -9.73 5.27
C LYS A 33 -4.63 -10.53 4.15
N ARG A 34 -4.75 -9.98 2.95
CA ARG A 34 -5.30 -10.69 1.79
C ARG A 34 -4.21 -11.48 1.10
N THR A 35 -4.59 -12.65 0.58
CA THR A 35 -3.74 -13.46 -0.29
C THR A 35 -4.23 -13.31 -1.71
N LEU A 36 -3.36 -12.83 -2.60
CA LEU A 36 -3.59 -12.81 -4.03
C LEU A 36 -2.84 -13.99 -4.65
N ALA A 37 -3.55 -14.83 -5.40
CA ALA A 37 -2.96 -15.99 -6.06
C ALA A 37 -3.23 -15.90 -7.57
N THR A 38 -2.18 -16.08 -8.37
CA THR A 38 -2.26 -16.16 -9.83
C THR A 38 -1.20 -17.12 -10.35
N GLY A 39 -1.61 -18.05 -11.22
CA GLY A 39 -0.74 -19.10 -11.74
C GLY A 39 -0.08 -19.90 -10.61
N ASN A 40 1.25 -19.94 -10.61
CA ASN A 40 2.07 -20.61 -9.61
C ASN A 40 2.52 -19.69 -8.45
N ILE A 41 1.98 -18.48 -8.35
CA ILE A 41 2.36 -17.49 -7.34
C ILE A 41 1.21 -17.24 -6.37
N ALA A 42 1.51 -17.20 -5.08
CA ALA A 42 0.62 -16.67 -4.04
C ALA A 42 1.37 -15.64 -3.19
N VAL A 43 0.72 -14.50 -2.92
CA VAL A 43 1.29 -13.40 -2.13
C VAL A 43 0.33 -13.02 -1.02
N THR A 44 0.78 -13.04 0.23
CA THR A 44 0.01 -12.49 1.36
C THR A 44 0.64 -11.19 1.83
N PHE A 45 -0.15 -10.11 1.86
CA PHE A 45 0.32 -8.78 2.20
C PHE A 45 0.03 -8.47 3.68
N TYR A 46 1.01 -7.96 4.39
CA TYR A 46 0.87 -7.50 5.78
C TYR A 46 1.25 -6.03 5.84
N LEU A 47 0.32 -5.19 6.28
CA LEU A 47 0.62 -3.78 6.49
C LEU A 47 1.74 -3.65 7.53
N ASP A 48 2.79 -2.93 7.17
CA ASP A 48 3.95 -2.64 8.01
C ASP A 48 3.83 -1.22 8.58
N THR A 49 3.79 -0.22 7.71
CA THR A 49 3.71 1.19 8.14
C THR A 49 2.73 2.01 7.31
N LYS A 50 2.18 3.06 7.94
CA LYS A 50 1.40 4.11 7.29
C LYS A 50 2.05 5.44 7.64
N LEU A 51 2.47 6.20 6.64
CA LEU A 51 3.16 7.47 6.82
C LEU A 51 2.42 8.59 6.08
N SER A 52 2.29 9.73 6.75
CA SER A 52 1.98 11.01 6.11
C SER A 52 3.31 11.68 5.80
N LEU A 53 3.69 11.75 4.52
CA LEU A 53 4.96 12.34 4.11
C LEU A 53 4.74 13.79 3.71
N ARG A 54 5.70 14.65 4.08
CA ARG A 54 5.83 15.98 3.46
C ARG A 54 6.48 15.78 2.11
N ASP A 55 5.89 16.37 1.09
CA ASP A 55 6.45 16.38 -0.25
C ASP A 55 7.32 17.64 -0.44
N ASP A 56 8.21 17.61 -1.43
CA ASP A 56 9.04 18.76 -1.77
C ASP A 56 8.17 19.89 -2.34
N ASP A 57 7.07 19.54 -3.00
CA ASP A 57 6.00 20.48 -3.32
C ASP A 57 5.03 20.62 -2.12
N PRO A 58 4.96 21.80 -1.47
CA PRO A 58 4.06 22.01 -0.33
C PRO A 58 2.57 21.94 -0.71
N GLN A 59 2.23 21.95 -2.00
CA GLN A 59 0.87 21.75 -2.49
C GLN A 59 0.45 20.28 -2.51
N ILE A 60 1.39 19.34 -2.47
CA ILE A 60 1.10 17.90 -2.51
C ILE A 60 0.91 17.37 -1.09
N ARG A 61 -0.14 16.57 -0.89
CA ARG A 61 -0.35 15.77 0.33
C ARG A 61 -0.14 14.32 -0.04
N ARG A 62 0.88 13.70 0.55
CA ARG A 62 1.27 12.32 0.25
C ARG A 62 1.00 11.38 1.43
N ARG A 63 0.53 10.19 1.13
CA ARG A 63 0.38 9.05 2.05
C ARG A 63 1.14 7.87 1.49
N LYS A 64 1.99 7.27 2.30
CA LYS A 64 2.75 6.08 1.95
C LYS A 64 2.35 4.93 2.86
N TYR A 65 1.82 3.86 2.28
CA TYR A 65 1.51 2.61 2.97
C TYR A 65 2.51 1.55 2.51
N THR A 66 3.29 1.02 3.45
CA THR A 66 4.28 -0.02 3.18
C THR A 66 3.74 -1.36 3.67
N TYR A 67 3.85 -2.38 2.83
CA TYR A 67 3.45 -3.75 3.13
C TYR A 67 4.67 -4.68 3.04
N GLN A 68 4.79 -5.58 4.01
CA GLN A 68 5.60 -6.78 3.87
C GLN A 68 4.75 -7.87 3.22
N ALA A 69 5.17 -8.36 2.07
CA ALA A 69 4.48 -9.38 1.30
C ALA A 69 5.25 -10.70 1.35
N LYS A 70 4.59 -11.76 1.80
CA LYS A 70 5.13 -13.12 1.77
C LYS A 70 4.77 -13.77 0.45
N LEU A 71 5.78 -14.00 -0.39
CA LEU A 71 5.69 -14.61 -1.71
C LEU A 71 5.97 -16.12 -1.62
N PHE A 72 5.04 -16.89 -2.16
CA PHE A 72 5.14 -18.34 -2.32
C PHE A 72 5.06 -18.68 -3.80
N ARG A 73 6.00 -19.49 -4.28
CA ARG A 73 5.95 -20.10 -5.61
C ARG A 73 5.64 -21.58 -5.46
N LYS A 74 4.64 -22.09 -6.18
CA LYS A 74 4.45 -23.53 -6.36
C LYS A 74 5.44 -24.01 -7.42
N GLY A 75 6.23 -25.02 -7.06
CA GLY A 75 7.04 -25.78 -8.01
C GLY A 75 6.19 -26.69 -8.89
#